data_AF-A0A673JR08-F1
#
_entry.id   AF-A0A673JR08-F1
#
_cell.length_a   1.000
_cell.length_b   1.000
_cell.length_c   1.000
_cell.angle_alpha   90.00
_cell.angle_beta   90.00
_cell.angle_gamma   90.00
#
_symmetry.space_group_name_H-M   'P 1'
#
loop_
_entity.id
_entity.type
_entity.pdbx_description
1 polymer ?
#
loop_
_entity_poly.entity_id
_entity_poly.type
_entity_poly.pdbx_seq_one_letter_code
_entity_poly.pdbx_strand_id
1 'polypeptide(L)'
;GDTVHIQESCEGWYKGYVIKNKERKGAFPASFIVLKEVIVEKRGDEEIITSAEMPLVKEVTTTLREWGSIWKQLYVSSKKERFSQVQRLMWDLMEWRSQLLSGTLPSDEFKELKQKVTSKIDYGNKYVFHVSIPLVFLSVCIFDYGNINHAYIHILYHNI
;
A
#
# COMPACT_ATOMS: atom_id res chain seq x y z
N GLY A 1 7.36 -1.96 9.68
CA GLY A 1 8.13 -3.21 9.52
C GLY A 1 7.75 -3.88 8.21
N ASP A 2 8.50 -4.92 7.85
CA ASP A 2 8.15 -5.82 6.75
C ASP A 2 7.00 -6.75 7.16
N THR A 3 6.19 -7.17 6.19
CA THR A 3 5.14 -8.16 6.40
C THR A 3 5.69 -9.54 6.05
N VAL A 4 5.59 -10.48 6.99
CA VAL A 4 6.09 -11.85 6.83
C VAL A 4 4.93 -12.85 6.84
N HIS A 5 5.09 -13.92 6.08
CA HIS A 5 4.26 -15.11 6.17
C HIS A 5 4.97 -16.14 7.04
N ILE A 6 4.29 -16.64 8.08
CA ILE A 6 4.84 -17.60 9.04
C ILE A 6 4.38 -19.00 8.63
N GLN A 7 5.34 -19.93 8.49
CA GLN A 7 5.10 -21.31 8.10
C GLN A 7 5.27 -22.29 9.27
N GLU A 8 6.26 -22.02 10.13
CA GLU A 8 6.57 -22.88 11.28
C GLU A 8 6.82 -21.99 12.52
N SER A 9 6.54 -22.52 13.71
CA SER A 9 6.86 -21.90 15.00
C SER A 9 7.57 -22.90 15.90
N CYS A 10 8.57 -22.44 16.65
CA CYS A 10 9.30 -23.24 17.62
C CYS A 10 9.83 -22.32 18.72
N GLU A 11 9.41 -22.54 19.96
CA GLU A 11 9.97 -21.93 21.20
C GLU A 11 10.47 -20.48 21.07
N GLY A 12 9.55 -19.55 20.75
CA GLY A 12 9.89 -18.13 20.65
C GLY A 12 10.54 -17.71 19.33
N TRP A 13 10.58 -18.60 18.35
CA TRP A 13 11.00 -18.33 16.97
C TRP A 13 9.89 -18.69 15.98
N TYR A 14 9.86 -17.92 14.90
CA TYR A 14 9.07 -18.20 13.71
C TYR A 14 9.97 -18.42 12.52
N LYS A 15 9.53 -19.22 11.56
CA LYS A 15 10.18 -19.40 10.26
C LYS A 15 9.19 -19.10 9.16
N GLY A 16 9.65 -18.33 8.17
CA GLY A 16 8.77 -17.74 7.19
C GLY A 16 9.51 -16.94 6.13
N TYR A 17 8.79 -16.19 5.32
CA TYR A 17 9.37 -15.34 4.27
C TYR A 17 8.70 -13.96 4.23
N VAL A 18 9.39 -12.97 3.67
CA VAL A 18 8.83 -11.64 3.45
C VAL A 18 7.83 -11.70 2.28
N ILE A 19 6.59 -11.24 2.47
CA ILE A 19 5.54 -11.35 1.44
C ILE A 19 5.96 -10.69 0.11
N LYS A 20 6.71 -9.59 0.18
CA LYS A 20 7.22 -8.86 -0.98
C LYS A 20 8.37 -9.55 -1.71
N ASN A 21 9.06 -10.49 -1.06
CA ASN A 21 10.16 -11.24 -1.65
C ASN A 21 10.19 -12.64 -1.02
N LYS A 22 9.51 -13.58 -1.68
CA LYS A 22 9.36 -14.97 -1.22
C LYS A 22 10.69 -15.73 -1.15
N GLU A 23 11.73 -15.28 -1.87
CA GLU A 23 13.07 -15.88 -1.82
C GLU A 23 13.79 -15.56 -0.51
N ARG A 24 13.44 -14.45 0.14
CA ARG A 24 13.96 -14.09 1.47
C ARG A 24 13.21 -14.85 2.56
N LYS A 25 13.53 -16.13 2.69
CA LYS A 25 13.02 -17.04 3.73
C LYS A 25 14.05 -17.23 4.85
N GLY A 26 13.58 -17.36 6.09
CA GLY A 26 14.46 -17.58 7.23
C GLY A 26 13.71 -17.68 8.56
N ALA A 27 14.47 -17.83 9.65
CA ALA A 27 13.96 -17.79 11.01
C ALA A 27 14.10 -16.38 11.60
N PHE A 28 13.14 -15.96 12.41
CA PHE A 28 13.11 -14.66 13.08
C PHE A 28 12.46 -14.79 14.46
N PRO A 29 12.90 -14.02 15.47
CA PRO A 29 12.38 -14.16 16.82
C PRO A 29 10.94 -13.68 16.89
N ALA A 30 10.09 -14.42 17.61
CA ALA A 30 8.68 -14.11 17.80
C ALA A 30 8.47 -12.75 18.50
N SER A 31 9.42 -12.30 19.32
CA SER A 31 9.37 -11.02 20.01
C SER A 31 9.35 -9.79 19.08
N PHE A 32 9.77 -9.94 17.82
CA PHE A 32 9.76 -8.87 16.81
C PHE A 32 8.55 -8.93 15.88
N ILE A 33 7.64 -9.89 16.10
CA ILE A 33 6.51 -10.16 15.22
C ILE A 33 5.21 -9.81 15.91
N VAL A 34 4.47 -8.88 15.31
CA VAL A 34 3.08 -8.60 15.67
C VAL A 34 2.20 -9.39 14.73
N LEU A 35 1.50 -10.38 15.26
CA LEU A 35 0.50 -11.14 14.50
C LEU A 35 -0.66 -10.22 14.13
N LYS A 36 -1.11 -10.34 12.88
CA LYS A 36 -2.26 -9.61 12.35
C LYS A 36 -3.23 -10.60 11.73
N GLU A 37 -4.52 -10.30 11.81
CA GLU A 37 -5.54 -11.09 11.15
C GLU A 37 -5.34 -11.10 9.63
N VAL A 38 -5.47 -12.29 9.06
CA VAL A 38 -5.38 -12.53 7.62
C VAL A 38 -6.56 -13.40 7.20
N ILE A 39 -7.08 -13.12 6.02
CA ILE A 39 -8.07 -13.93 5.33
C ILE A 39 -7.29 -14.93 4.47
N VAL A 40 -7.52 -16.22 4.71
CA VAL A 40 -6.91 -17.31 3.94
C VAL A 40 -7.95 -17.85 2.98
N GLU A 41 -7.74 -17.63 1.69
CA GLU A 41 -8.54 -18.24 0.62
C GLU A 41 -7.78 -19.43 0.04
N LYS A 42 -8.38 -20.62 0.05
CA LYS A 42 -7.85 -21.80 -0.62
C LYS A 42 -8.42 -21.89 -2.03
N ARG A 43 -7.59 -21.67 -3.06
CA ARG A 43 -7.92 -21.97 -4.46
C ARG A 43 -7.08 -23.17 -4.91
N GLY A 44 -7.65 -24.36 -4.77
CA GLY A 44 -6.94 -25.61 -5.10
C GLY A 44 -5.72 -25.82 -4.17
N ASP A 45 -4.55 -26.04 -4.77
CA ASP A 45 -3.27 -26.21 -4.05
C ASP A 45 -2.61 -24.87 -3.64
N GLU A 46 -3.17 -23.73 -4.06
CA GLU A 46 -2.66 -22.41 -3.71
C GLU A 46 -3.42 -21.80 -2.53
N GLU A 47 -2.68 -21.44 -1.47
CA GLU A 47 -3.19 -20.65 -0.34
C GLU A 47 -2.91 -19.16 -0.59
N ILE A 48 -3.97 -18.39 -0.84
CA ILE A 48 -3.88 -16.93 -0.99
C ILE A 48 -4.13 -16.31 0.38
N ILE A 49 -3.08 -15.69 0.92
CA ILE A 49 -3.11 -15.05 2.24
C ILE A 49 -3.21 -13.55 2.04
N THR A 50 -4.36 -13.00 2.40
CA THR A 50 -4.66 -11.58 2.23
C THR A 50 -4.84 -10.97 3.61
N SER A 51 -4.26 -9.79 3.87
CA SER A 51 -4.51 -9.09 5.15
C SER A 51 -6.01 -8.84 5.35
N ALA A 52 -6.55 -9.07 6.55
CA ALA A 52 -7.94 -8.76 6.89
C ALA A 52 -8.19 -7.24 7.01
N GLU A 53 -7.14 -6.44 6.88
CA GLU A 53 -7.21 -4.98 6.85
C GLU A 53 -8.15 -4.49 5.74
N MET A 54 -9.00 -3.54 6.10
CA MET A 54 -9.98 -2.92 5.21
C MET A 54 -9.32 -2.49 3.89
N PRO A 55 -9.91 -2.78 2.71
CA PRO A 55 -9.33 -2.43 1.40
C PRO A 55 -8.89 -0.97 1.30
N LEU A 56 -9.70 -0.05 1.81
CA LEU A 56 -9.38 1.39 1.80
C LEU A 56 -8.11 1.73 2.61
N VAL A 57 -7.84 1.03 3.72
CA VAL A 57 -6.60 1.25 4.49
C VAL A 57 -5.39 0.74 3.71
N LYS A 58 -5.52 -0.38 2.98
CA LYS A 58 -4.45 -0.87 2.09
C LYS A 58 -4.17 0.14 0.98
N GLU A 59 -5.21 0.67 0.37
CA GLU A 59 -5.10 1.70 -0.68
C GLU A 59 -4.36 2.93 -0.16
N VAL A 60 -4.77 3.50 0.98
CA VAL A 60 -4.06 4.62 1.63
C VAL A 60 -2.59 4.28 1.87
N THR A 61 -2.30 3.07 2.35
CA THR A 61 -0.93 2.61 2.62
C THR A 61 -0.09 2.53 1.35
N THR A 62 -0.66 2.09 0.24
CA THR A 62 0.00 2.03 -1.06
C THR A 62 0.22 3.43 -1.64
N THR A 63 -0.81 4.29 -1.63
CA THR A 63 -0.74 5.68 -2.10
C THR A 63 0.34 6.47 -1.35
N LEU A 64 0.44 6.33 -0.03
CA LEU A 64 1.49 6.97 0.77
C LEU A 64 2.91 6.53 0.37
N ARG A 65 3.09 5.28 -0.07
CA ARG A 65 4.39 4.78 -0.55
C ARG A 65 4.74 5.36 -1.90
N GLU A 66 3.78 5.38 -2.83
CA GLU A 66 3.95 5.94 -4.17
C GLU A 66 4.25 7.44 -4.10
N TRP A 67 3.42 8.20 -3.39
CA TRP A 67 3.63 9.63 -3.17
C TRP A 67 4.92 9.88 -2.39
N GLY A 68 5.28 9.03 -1.44
CA GLY A 68 6.56 9.12 -0.73
C GLY A 68 7.78 8.98 -1.64
N SER A 69 7.70 8.17 -2.71
CA SER A 69 8.74 8.08 -3.73
C SER A 69 8.85 9.39 -4.52
N ILE A 70 7.71 9.92 -4.98
CA ILE A 70 7.65 11.17 -5.75
C ILE A 70 8.09 12.37 -4.91
N TRP A 71 7.66 12.43 -3.65
CA TRP A 71 8.03 13.46 -2.69
C TRP A 71 9.55 13.56 -2.50
N LYS A 72 10.25 12.42 -2.41
CA LYS A 72 11.72 12.39 -2.38
C LYS A 72 12.34 12.95 -3.66
N GLN A 73 11.77 12.63 -4.83
CA GLN A 73 12.25 13.18 -6.12
C GLN A 73 12.04 14.70 -6.20
N LEU A 74 10.91 15.21 -5.69
CA LEU A 74 10.62 16.65 -5.64
C LEU A 74 11.61 17.40 -4.74
N TYR A 75 12.04 16.79 -3.64
CA TYR A 75 13.08 17.33 -2.76
C TYR A 75 14.41 17.49 -3.48
N VAL A 76 14.90 16.43 -4.14
CA VAL A 76 16.16 16.44 -4.89
C VAL A 76 16.09 17.44 -6.06
N SER A 77 14.93 17.53 -6.73
CA SER A 77 14.69 18.48 -7.82
C SER A 77 14.44 19.92 -7.35
N SER A 78 14.55 20.21 -6.04
CA SER A 78 14.33 21.53 -5.43
C SER A 78 12.96 22.17 -5.73
N LYS A 79 11.93 21.38 -5.99
CA LYS A 79 10.55 21.85 -6.28
C LYS A 79 9.77 22.12 -4.98
N LYS A 80 10.19 23.13 -4.22
CA LYS A 80 9.72 23.41 -2.83
C LYS A 80 8.20 23.50 -2.67
N GLU A 81 7.51 24.15 -3.60
CA GLU A 81 6.04 24.31 -3.53
C GLU A 81 5.33 22.95 -3.62
N ARG A 82 5.69 22.15 -4.63
CA ARG A 82 5.11 20.82 -4.84
C ARG A 82 5.47 19.86 -3.72
N PHE A 83 6.72 19.91 -3.26
CA PHE A 83 7.17 19.13 -2.12
C PHE A 83 6.26 19.39 -0.91
N SER A 84 6.01 20.67 -0.60
CA SER A 84 5.16 21.08 0.53
C SER A 84 3.71 20.64 0.32
N GLN A 85 3.19 20.73 -0.90
CA GLN A 85 1.82 20.31 -1.21
C GLN A 85 1.62 18.80 -1.08
N VAL A 86 2.52 17.99 -1.65
CA VAL A 86 2.48 16.52 -1.52
C VAL A 86 2.62 16.10 -0.06
N GLN A 87 3.50 16.78 0.69
CA GLN A 87 3.67 16.51 2.13
C GLN A 87 2.37 16.71 2.92
N ARG A 88 1.63 17.80 2.67
CA ARG A 88 0.32 18.04 3.30
C ARG A 88 -0.69 16.96 2.94
N LEU A 89 -0.77 16.58 1.67
CA LEU A 89 -1.65 15.50 1.23
C LEU A 89 -1.32 14.18 1.92
N MET A 90 -0.02 13.85 2.06
CA MET A 90 0.42 12.65 2.76
C MET A 90 0.08 12.70 4.26
N TRP A 91 0.21 13.86 4.92
CA TRP A 91 -0.18 14.00 6.33
C TRP A 91 -1.67 13.78 6.55
N ASP A 92 -2.53 14.39 5.71
CA ASP A 92 -3.98 14.17 5.78
C ASP A 92 -4.30 12.66 5.69
N LEU A 93 -3.66 11.96 4.74
CA LEU A 93 -3.86 10.53 4.55
C LEU A 93 -3.34 9.69 5.73
N MET A 94 -2.21 10.05 6.34
CA MET A 94 -1.70 9.36 7.53
C MET A 94 -2.64 9.50 8.72
N GLU A 95 -3.16 10.71 8.94
CA GLU A 95 -4.12 11.00 10.01
C GLU A 95 -5.42 10.22 9.80
N TRP A 96 -5.99 10.30 8.59
CA TRP A 96 -7.23 9.57 8.29
C TRP A 96 -7.03 8.06 8.29
N ARG A 97 -5.86 7.55 7.92
CA ARG A 97 -5.53 6.12 8.09
C ARG A 97 -5.59 5.69 9.55
N SER A 98 -5.11 6.54 10.47
CA SER A 98 -5.19 6.28 11.91
C SER A 98 -6.64 6.19 12.36
N GLN A 99 -7.49 7.13 11.90
CA GLN A 99 -8.92 7.14 12.22
C GLN A 99 -9.68 5.95 11.60
N LEU A 100 -9.33 5.53 10.39
CA LEU A 100 -9.91 4.32 9.77
C LEU A 100 -9.58 3.05 10.56
N LEU A 101 -8.45 3.03 11.27
CA LEU A 101 -8.00 1.90 12.08
C LEU A 101 -8.43 1.97 13.54
N SER A 102 -8.84 3.14 14.06
CA SER A 102 -9.19 3.29 15.47
C SER A 102 -10.48 2.55 15.83
N GLY A 103 -11.41 2.41 14.87
CA GLY A 103 -12.72 1.77 15.10
C GLY A 103 -13.62 2.52 16.08
N THR A 104 -13.28 3.77 16.43
CA THR A 104 -13.97 4.58 17.45
C THR A 104 -15.00 5.54 16.87
N LEU A 105 -15.08 5.68 15.55
CA LEU A 105 -15.98 6.63 14.89
C LEU A 105 -17.41 6.06 14.78
N PRO A 106 -18.44 6.89 15.00
CA PRO A 106 -19.82 6.57 14.63
C PRO A 106 -19.96 6.18 13.15
N SER A 107 -20.98 5.39 12.82
CA SER A 107 -21.19 4.88 11.44
C SER A 107 -21.27 5.99 10.38
N ASP A 108 -21.97 7.09 10.67
CA ASP A 108 -22.12 8.20 9.73
C ASP A 108 -20.80 8.94 9.50
N GLU A 109 -20.08 9.27 10.58
CA GLU A 109 -18.74 9.88 10.50
C GLU A 109 -17.74 8.97 9.79
N PHE A 110 -17.81 7.66 10.03
CA PHE A 110 -16.96 6.68 9.36
C PHE A 110 -17.24 6.63 7.85
N LYS A 111 -18.51 6.72 7.45
CA LYS A 111 -18.91 6.78 6.04
C LYS A 111 -18.38 8.06 5.37
N GLU A 112 -18.52 9.20 6.04
CA GLU A 112 -17.95 10.46 5.54
C GLU A 112 -16.43 10.42 5.44
N LEU A 113 -15.75 9.83 6.43
CA LEU A 113 -14.30 9.68 6.43
C LEU A 113 -13.83 8.85 5.24
N LYS A 114 -14.52 7.73 4.93
CA LYS A 114 -14.21 6.92 3.73
C LYS A 114 -14.28 7.76 2.45
N GLN A 115 -15.33 8.56 2.30
CA GLN A 115 -15.49 9.43 1.13
C GLN A 115 -14.43 10.54 1.07
N LYS A 116 -14.05 11.13 2.21
CA LYS A 116 -12.97 12.11 2.29
C LYS A 116 -11.63 11.52 1.86
N VAL A 117 -11.33 10.31 2.33
CA VAL A 117 -10.11 9.57 1.98
C VAL A 117 -10.05 9.31 0.48
N THR A 118 -11.09 8.70 -0.12
CA THR A 118 -11.09 8.41 -1.57
C THR A 118 -10.97 9.68 -2.40
N SER A 119 -11.74 10.71 -2.06
CA SER A 119 -11.70 11.99 -2.79
C SER A 119 -10.33 12.67 -2.74
N LYS A 120 -9.62 12.55 -1.60
CA LYS A 120 -8.27 13.11 -1.44
C LYS A 120 -7.22 12.32 -2.21
N ILE A 121 -7.33 10.99 -2.25
CA ILE A 121 -6.49 10.14 -3.10
C ILE A 121 -6.69 10.54 -4.55
N ASP A 122 -7.93 10.65 -5.03
CA ASP A 122 -8.24 11.04 -6.41
C ASP A 122 -7.70 12.44 -6.74
N TYR A 123 -7.88 13.40 -5.84
CA TYR A 123 -7.34 14.75 -6.01
C TYR A 123 -5.82 14.76 -6.07
N GLY A 124 -5.16 14.07 -5.14
CA GLY A 124 -3.71 13.99 -5.08
C GLY A 124 -3.15 13.25 -6.28
N ASN A 125 -3.79 12.18 -6.74
CA ASN A 125 -3.40 11.44 -7.94
C ASN A 125 -3.50 12.33 -9.18
N LYS A 126 -4.59 13.10 -9.34
CA LYS A 126 -4.67 14.12 -10.40
C LYS A 126 -3.54 15.13 -10.27
N TYR A 127 -3.26 15.67 -9.09
CA TYR A 127 -2.20 16.67 -8.91
C TYR A 127 -0.77 16.12 -9.14
N VAL A 128 -0.49 14.92 -8.64
CA VAL A 128 0.82 14.28 -8.61
C VAL A 128 1.15 13.64 -9.97
N PHE A 129 0.18 12.95 -10.60
CA PHE A 129 0.37 12.27 -11.87
C PHE A 129 0.19 13.20 -13.07
N HIS A 130 -0.72 14.18 -13.04
CA HIS A 130 -0.89 15.12 -14.17
C HIS A 130 0.36 15.96 -14.46
N VAL A 131 1.31 16.06 -13.53
CA VAL A 131 2.56 16.79 -13.75
C VAL A 131 3.81 15.93 -13.73
N SER A 132 3.65 14.61 -13.54
CA SER A 132 4.71 13.62 -13.72
C SER A 132 4.65 12.92 -15.09
N ILE A 133 3.63 13.22 -15.91
CA ILE A 133 3.51 12.70 -17.28
C ILE A 133 4.00 13.76 -18.29
N PRO A 134 5.29 13.75 -18.64
CA PRO A 134 5.72 13.81 -20.02
C PRO A 134 6.04 12.38 -20.48
N LEU A 135 5.13 11.77 -21.23
CA LEU A 135 5.34 10.59 -22.10
C LEU A 135 5.87 9.27 -21.49
N VAL A 136 5.66 8.98 -20.21
CA VAL A 136 5.74 7.60 -19.71
C VAL A 136 4.67 7.43 -18.64
N PHE A 137 3.93 6.32 -18.63
CA PHE A 137 2.75 6.03 -17.79
C PHE A 137 1.39 6.52 -18.31
N LEU A 138 1.09 6.23 -19.58
CA LEU A 138 -0.29 6.10 -20.04
C LEU A 138 -0.63 4.60 -20.16
N SER A 139 -0.69 3.86 -19.04
CA SER A 139 -1.27 2.50 -19.04
C SER A 139 -1.99 2.09 -17.76
N VAL A 140 -2.18 2.98 -16.79
CA VAL A 140 -2.90 2.62 -15.55
C VAL A 140 -4.34 3.15 -15.53
N CYS A 141 -4.75 4.05 -16.44
CA CYS A 141 -6.10 4.63 -16.41
C CYS A 141 -7.15 3.90 -17.26
N ILE A 142 -6.85 2.74 -17.83
CA ILE A 142 -7.82 1.95 -18.59
C ILE A 142 -7.71 0.51 -18.12
N PHE A 143 -8.27 0.10 -16.97
CA PHE A 143 -8.65 -1.31 -16.78
C PHE A 143 -9.53 -1.62 -15.55
N ASP A 144 -10.37 -0.70 -15.08
CA ASP A 144 -11.45 -1.06 -14.13
C ASP A 144 -12.84 -0.83 -14.73
N TYR A 145 -13.01 -1.25 -15.99
CA TYR A 145 -14.32 -1.61 -16.51
C TYR A 145 -14.23 -3.00 -17.14
N GLY A 146 -14.59 -4.01 -16.37
CA GLY A 146 -15.00 -5.32 -16.90
C GLY A 146 -13.95 -6.43 -16.81
N ASN A 147 -14.20 -7.33 -15.86
CA ASN A 147 -14.12 -8.79 -15.98
C ASN A 147 -12.90 -9.43 -16.70
N ILE A 148 -12.10 -10.11 -15.87
CA ILE A 148 -11.26 -11.30 -16.14
C ILE A 148 -10.00 -11.12 -17.02
N ASN A 149 -8.86 -11.46 -16.37
CA ASN A 149 -7.72 -12.28 -16.83
C ASN A 149 -6.36 -11.58 -16.69
N HIS A 150 -5.56 -12.11 -15.76
CA HIS A 150 -4.09 -12.10 -15.71
C HIS A 150 -3.36 -10.87 -16.28
N ALA A 151 -2.82 -10.05 -15.38
CA ALA A 151 -1.75 -9.11 -15.72
C ALA A 151 -0.48 -9.48 -14.94
N TYR A 152 0.46 -10.13 -15.62
CA TYR A 152 1.85 -10.21 -15.18
C TYR A 152 2.53 -8.87 -15.49
N ILE A 153 2.98 -8.15 -14.46
CA ILE A 153 3.88 -7.00 -14.67
C ILE A 153 5.31 -7.48 -14.38
N HIS A 154 6.04 -7.72 -15.48
CA HIS A 154 7.48 -7.88 -15.48
C HIS A 154 8.10 -6.49 -15.31
N ILE A 155 8.66 -6.18 -14.14
CA ILE A 155 9.53 -5.01 -13.98
C ILE A 155 10.96 -5.49 -14.22
N LEU A 156 11.45 -5.29 -15.44
CA LEU A 156 12.88 -5.33 -15.72
C LEU A 156 13.55 -4.15 -14.99
N TYR A 157 14.27 -4.44 -13.91
CA TYR A 157 15.31 -3.54 -13.43
C TYR A 157 16.56 -3.76 -14.30
N HIS A 158 16.77 -2.87 -15.27
CA HIS A 158 18.06 -2.53 -15.87
C HIS A 158 18.23 -1.03 -15.60
N ASN A 159 19.32 -0.42 -15.12
CA ASN A 159 20.69 -0.72 -14.73
C ASN A 159 20.99 0.22 -13.51
N ILE A 160 21.98 0.05 -12.65
CA ILE A 160 23.42 -0.25 -12.79
C ILE A 160 23.86 -0.98 -11.51
#